data_AF-A0A522DFE5-F1
#
_entry.id   AF-A0A522DFE5-F1
#
_cell.length_a   1.000
_cell.length_b   1.000
_cell.length_c   1.000
_cell.angle_alpha   90.00
_cell.angle_beta   90.00
_cell.angle_gamma   90.00
#
_symmetry.space_group_name_H-M   'P 1'
#
loop_
_entity.id
_entity.type
_entity.pdbx_description
1 polymer ?
#
loop_
_entity_poly.entity_id
_entity_poly.type
_entity_poly.pdbx_seq_one_letter_code
_entity_poly.pdbx_strand_id
1 'polypeptide(L)' 'MTGLQLKVERTKRRVRVTDLARVMNVTHARVSQIEGQAVVTDDAAEKYLKALSTFLAQTVA' A
#
# COMPACT_ATOMS: atom_id res chain seq x y z
N MET A 1 -2.57 -9.05 -9.42
CA MET A 1 -2.89 -9.01 -7.96
C MET A 1 -4.17 -8.21 -7.73
N THR A 2 -4.92 -8.44 -6.66
CA THR A 2 -6.14 -7.68 -6.33
C THR A 2 -5.87 -6.58 -5.28
N GLY A 3 -6.75 -5.57 -5.21
CA GLY A 3 -6.67 -4.53 -4.17
C GLY A 3 -6.85 -5.08 -2.76
N LEU A 4 -7.67 -6.12 -2.61
CA LEU A 4 -7.88 -6.80 -1.32
C LEU A 4 -6.58 -7.44 -0.82
N GLN A 5 -5.79 -8.07 -1.71
CA GLN A 5 -4.49 -8.64 -1.35
C GLN A 5 -3.53 -7.54 -0.84
N LEU A 6 -3.48 -6.39 -1.52
CA LEU A 6 -2.68 -5.24 -1.10
C LEU A 6 -3.09 -4.71 0.29
N LYS A 7 -4.40 -4.60 0.54
CA LYS A 7 -4.94 -4.19 1.84
C LYS A 7 -4.54 -5.14 2.96
N VAL A 8 -4.60 -6.45 2.69
CA VAL A 8 -4.16 -7.49 3.64
C VAL A 8 -2.67 -7.31 3.96
N GLU A 9 -1.81 -7.13 2.96
CA GLU A 9 -0.38 -6.91 3.17
C GLU A 9 -0.08 -5.65 3.98
N ARG A 10 -0.75 -4.52 3.67
CA ARG A 10 -0.63 -3.29 4.47
C ARG A 10 -1.03 -3.53 5.93
N THR A 11 -2.14 -4.24 6.14
CA THR A 11 -2.70 -4.49 7.49
C THR A 11 -1.80 -5.42 8.30
N LYS A 12 -1.25 -6.48 7.70
CA LYS A 12 -0.25 -7.37 8.33
C LYS A 12 0.96 -6.58 8.87
N ARG A 13 1.36 -5.55 8.13
CA ARG A 13 2.48 -4.65 8.48
C ARG A 13 2.07 -3.50 9.42
N ARG A 14 0.80 -3.45 9.85
CA ARG A 14 0.23 -2.39 10.71
C ARG A 14 0.41 -0.97 10.17
N VAL A 15 0.53 -0.81 8.85
CA VAL A 15 0.70 0.50 8.22
C VAL A 15 -0.67 1.16 8.02
N ARG A 16 -0.81 2.42 8.47
CA ARG A 16 -2.05 3.18 8.27
C ARG A 16 -2.13 3.65 6.81
N VAL A 17 -3.36 3.74 6.30
CA VAL A 17 -3.62 4.24 4.93
C VAL A 17 -3.02 5.63 4.72
N THR A 18 -3.13 6.50 5.74
CA THR A 18 -2.61 7.88 5.71
C THR A 18 -1.09 7.94 5.56
N ASP A 19 -0.38 7.03 6.23
CA ASP A 19 1.08 7.01 6.21
C ASP A 19 1.58 6.46 4.87
N LEU A 20 0.92 5.40 4.36
CA LEU A 20 1.21 4.87 3.04
C LEU A 20 0.93 5.91 1.94
N ALA A 21 -0.20 6.62 2.03
CA ALA A 21 -0.56 7.67 1.09
C ALA A 21 0.51 8.78 1.04
N ARG A 22 1.07 9.16 2.19
CA ARG A 22 2.18 10.12 2.27
C ARG A 22 3.43 9.61 1.55
N VAL A 23 3.84 8.36 1.78
CA VAL A 23 5.01 7.76 1.10
C VAL A 23 4.80 7.64 -0.40
N MET A 24 3.58 7.29 -0.83
CA MET A 24 3.21 7.20 -2.24
C MET A 24 2.99 8.57 -2.91
N ASN A 25 3.02 9.67 -2.14
CA ASN A 25 2.68 11.02 -2.59
C ASN A 25 1.29 11.09 -3.29
N VAL A 26 0.29 10.45 -2.69
CA VAL A 26 -1.11 10.45 -3.17
C VAL A 26 -2.07 10.73 -2.01
N THR A 27 -3.36 10.91 -2.32
CA THR A 27 -4.40 11.06 -1.30
C THR A 27 -4.74 9.71 -0.65
N HIS A 28 -5.24 9.72 0.59
CA HIS A 28 -5.74 8.52 1.25
C HIS A 28 -6.88 7.85 0.44
N ALA A 29 -7.73 8.66 -0.18
CA ALA A 29 -8.82 8.19 -1.05
C ALA A 29 -8.29 7.38 -2.23
N ARG A 30 -7.15 7.80 -2.81
CA ARG A 30 -6.51 7.05 -3.91
C ARG A 30 -6.00 5.68 -3.44
N VAL A 31 -5.43 5.60 -2.24
CA VAL A 31 -5.00 4.33 -1.64
C VAL A 31 -6.20 3.41 -1.41
N SER A 32 -7.30 3.94 -0.83
CA SER A 32 -8.53 3.18 -0.63
C SER A 32 -9.16 2.72 -1.95
N GLN A 33 -9.09 3.54 -3.00
CA GLN A 33 -9.55 3.16 -4.33
C GLN A 33 -8.75 1.96 -4.87
N ILE A 34 -7.41 2.00 -4.79
CA ILE A 34 -6.54 0.87 -5.20
C ILE A 34 -6.91 -0.39 -4.41
N GLU A 35 -7.10 -0.28 -3.09
CA GLU A 35 -7.50 -1.41 -2.23
C GLU A 35 -8.88 -1.98 -2.55
N GLY A 36 -9.77 -1.17 -3.15
CA GLY A 36 -11.10 -1.59 -3.58
C GLY A 36 -11.16 -2.20 -4.98
N GLN A 37 -10.06 -2.17 -5.76
CA GLN A 37 -10.07 -2.70 -7.12
C GLN A 37 -10.06 -4.23 -7.15
N ALA A 38 -10.94 -4.83 -7.97
CA ALA A 38 -10.97 -6.26 -8.22
C ALA A 38 -9.66 -6.76 -8.85
N VAL A 39 -9.08 -5.96 -9.75
CA VAL A 39 -7.77 -6.21 -10.36
C VAL A 39 -6.97 -4.90 -10.33
N VAL A 40 -5.75 -4.97 -9.84
CA VAL A 40 -4.80 -3.85 -9.83
C VAL A 40 -3.74 -4.14 -10.89
N THR A 41 -3.42 -3.14 -11.71
CA THR A 41 -2.35 -3.21 -12.72
C THR A 41 -1.00 -3.46 -12.05
N ASP A 42 -0.09 -4.17 -12.72
CA ASP A 42 1.20 -4.53 -12.15
C ASP A 42 2.03 -3.32 -11.71
N ASP A 43 2.06 -2.23 -12.48
CA ASP A 43 2.75 -0.98 -12.12
C ASP A 43 2.22 -0.36 -10.81
N ALA A 44 0.89 -0.28 -10.66
CA ALA A 44 0.28 0.25 -9.44
C ALA A 44 0.53 -0.67 -8.22
N ALA A 45 0.49 -1.98 -8.45
CA ALA A 45 0.83 -2.98 -7.45
C ALA A 45 2.29 -2.87 -6.99
N GLU A 46 3.23 -2.74 -7.93
CA GLU A 46 4.66 -2.59 -7.64
C GLU A 46 4.93 -1.30 -6.85
N LYS A 47 4.38 -0.16 -7.29
CA LYS A 47 4.49 1.12 -6.57
C LYS A 47 3.96 1.03 -5.14
N TYR A 48 2.83 0.36 -4.95
CA TYR A 48 2.23 0.16 -3.63
C TYR A 48 3.12 -0.71 -2.74
N LEU A 49 3.60 -1.86 -3.23
CA LEU A 49 4.45 -2.78 -2.48
C LEU A 49 5.82 -2.15 -2.16
N LYS A 50 6.39 -1.38 -3.09
CA LYS A 50 7.62 -0.60 -2.88
C LYS A 50 7.43 0.46 -1.80
N ALA A 51 6.30 1.16 -1.79
CA ALA A 51 6.00 2.09 -0.71
C ALA A 51 5.85 1.36 0.64
N LEU A 52 5.21 0.20 0.67
CA LEU A 52 5.09 -0.63 1.88
C LEU A 52 6.43 -1.15 2.42
N SER A 53 7.43 -1.40 1.57
CA SER A 53 8.73 -1.91 2.03
C SER A 53 9.53 -0.85 2.80
N THR A 54 9.28 0.44 2.57
CA THR A 54 9.92 1.55 3.31
C THR A 54 9.62 1.52 4.81
N PHE A 55 8.49 0.92 5.21
CA PHE A 55 8.09 0.76 6.61
C PHE A 55 8.69 -0.48 7.26
N LEU A 56 9.09 -1.51 6.49
CA LEU A 56 9.75 -2.69 7.04
C LEU A 56 11.20 -2.40 7.44
N ALA A 57 11.89 -1.54 6.69
CA ALA A 57 13.27 -1.16 6.97
C ALA A 57 13.43 -0.40 8.30
N GLN A 58 12.34 0.12 8.88
CA GLN A 58 12.36 0.89 10.12
C GLN A 58 12.07 0.05 11.38
N THR A 59 11.66 -1.22 11.24
CA THR A 59 11.29 -2.10 12.36
C THR A 59 12.48 -2.94 12.87
N VAL A 60 13.67 -2.82 12.27
CA VAL A 60 14.88 -3.61 12.62
C VAL A 60 16.03 -2.71 13.11
N ALA A 61 15.72 -1.52 13.66
CA ALA A 61 16.69 -0.60 14.25
C ALA A 61 16.41 -0.41 15.75
#